data_AF-A0A4Y2LWE5-F1
#
_entry.id   AF-A0A4Y2LWE5-F1
#
_cell.length_a   1.000
_cell.length_b   1.000
_cell.length_c   1.000
_cell.angle_alpha   90.00
_cell.angle_beta   90.00
_cell.angle_gamma   90.00
#
_symmetry.space_group_name_H-M   'P 1'
#
loop_
_entity.id
_entity.type
_entity.pdbx_description
1 polymer ?
#
loop_
_entity_poly.entity_id
_entity_poly.type
_entity_poly.pdbx_seq_one_letter_code
_entity_poly.pdbx_strand_id
1 'polypeptide(L)'
;MVRALLEDLDLGDRKPSLLLRQMQELSEGLVDDAFFKNLWLNRLPVNIRTILSISSESLSKFTEMADRMREYNLGEAAAVKRVKPEY
;
A
#
# COMPACT_ATOMS: atom_id res chain seq x y z
N MET A 1 -4.62 -0.08 22.40
CA MET A 1 -5.12 -0.99 21.36
C MET A 1 -5.07 -0.37 19.95
N VAL A 2 -4.10 0.51 19.64
CA VAL A 2 -4.02 1.11 18.29
C VAL A 2 -3.43 0.17 17.26
N ARG A 3 -2.46 -0.68 17.64
CA ARG A 3 -1.79 -1.63 16.74
C ARG A 3 -2.76 -2.63 16.12
N ALA A 4 -3.66 -3.20 16.92
CA ALA A 4 -4.69 -4.13 16.43
C ALA A 4 -5.65 -3.47 15.42
N LEU A 5 -6.05 -2.20 15.65
CA LEU A 5 -6.88 -1.44 14.69
C LEU A 5 -6.16 -1.17 13.37
N LEU A 6 -4.84 -0.94 13.44
CA LEU A 6 -3.98 -0.78 12.27
C LEU A 6 -3.76 -2.11 11.54
N GLU A 7 -3.76 -3.22 12.28
CA GLU A 7 -3.67 -4.56 11.71
C GLU A 7 -4.98 -4.96 11.02
N ASP A 8 -6.15 -4.58 11.55
CA ASP A 8 -7.46 -4.79 10.88
C ASP A 8 -7.67 -3.93 9.63
N LEU A 9 -6.85 -2.89 9.42
CA LEU A 9 -6.89 -2.06 8.22
C LEU A 9 -6.37 -2.82 6.99
N ASP A 10 -7.30 -3.25 6.15
CA ASP A 10 -7.00 -3.91 4.88
C ASP A 10 -6.81 -2.90 3.72
N LEU A 11 -5.83 -3.17 2.86
CA LEU A 11 -5.53 -2.34 1.70
C LEU A 11 -6.66 -2.45 0.64
N GLY A 12 -7.30 -3.62 0.52
CA GLY A 12 -8.35 -3.92 -0.46
C GLY A 12 -8.11 -3.25 -1.81
N ASP A 13 -9.08 -2.42 -2.22
CA ASP A 13 -9.04 -1.58 -3.41
C ASP A 13 -8.68 -0.10 -3.12
N ARG A 14 -8.11 0.22 -1.96
CA ARG A 14 -7.78 1.60 -1.57
C ARG A 14 -6.34 1.99 -1.87
N LYS A 15 -6.15 3.23 -2.33
CA LYS A 15 -4.82 3.79 -2.63
C LYS A 15 -3.88 3.62 -1.43
N PRO A 16 -2.65 3.15 -1.65
CA PRO A 16 -1.72 2.86 -0.55
C PRO A 16 -1.33 4.16 0.20
N SER A 17 -1.34 5.30 -0.49
CA SER A 17 -1.25 6.63 0.14
C SER A 17 -2.38 6.91 1.14
N LEU A 18 -3.61 6.49 0.83
CA LEU A 18 -4.77 6.64 1.72
C LEU A 18 -4.68 5.74 2.94
N LEU A 19 -4.25 4.48 2.75
CA LEU A 19 -4.05 3.53 3.84
C LEU A 19 -3.07 4.09 4.87
N LEU A 20 -1.93 4.62 4.40
CA LEU A 20 -0.91 5.17 5.29
C LEU A 20 -1.42 6.39 6.07
N ARG A 21 -2.20 7.27 5.41
CA ARG A 21 -2.78 8.43 6.08
C ARG A 21 -3.79 8.02 7.16
N GLN A 22 -4.70 7.09 6.86
CA GLN A 22 -5.66 6.57 7.85
C GLN A 22 -4.94 5.89 9.01
N MET A 23 -3.88 5.14 8.72
CA MET A 23 -3.02 4.53 9.70
C MET A 23 -2.42 5.58 10.64
N GLN A 24 -1.82 6.65 10.11
CA GLN A 24 -1.30 7.76 10.93
C GLN A 24 -2.39 8.45 11.76
N GLU A 25 -3.54 8.76 11.15
CA GLU A 25 -4.68 9.39 11.83
C GLU A 25 -5.19 8.53 13.00
N LEU A 26 -5.26 7.21 12.85
CA LEU A 26 -5.71 6.29 13.91
C LEU A 26 -4.69 6.05 15.01
N SER A 27 -3.40 6.21 14.72
CA SER A 27 -2.39 6.11 15.78
C SER A 27 -2.25 7.36 16.61
N GLU A 28 -2.71 8.52 16.14
CA GLU A 28 -2.47 9.80 16.82
C GLU A 28 -0.98 10.04 17.18
N GLY A 29 -0.05 9.50 16.40
CA GLY A 29 1.40 9.57 16.68
C GLY A 29 1.89 8.63 17.79
N LEU A 30 1.07 7.68 18.23
CA LEU A 30 1.43 6.63 19.20
C LEU A 30 2.34 5.53 18.61
N VAL A 31 2.65 5.61 17.32
CA VAL A 31 3.34 4.58 16.56
C VAL A 31 4.42 5.23 15.71
N ASP A 32 5.63 4.66 15.74
CA ASP A 32 6.75 5.13 14.94
C ASP A 32 6.52 4.94 13.43
N ASP A 33 7.03 5.88 12.64
CA ASP A 33 7.05 5.82 11.19
C ASP A 33 7.69 4.51 10.66
N ALA A 34 8.68 3.97 11.36
CA ALA A 34 9.32 2.70 11.00
C ALA A 34 8.38 1.50 11.16
N PHE A 35 7.53 1.51 12.20
CA PHE A 35 6.51 0.48 12.40
C PHE A 35 5.40 0.62 11.35
N PHE A 36 4.95 1.85 11.09
CA PHE A 36 3.99 2.12 10.00
C PHE A 36 4.49 1.63 8.66
N LYS A 37 5.74 1.98 8.33
CA LYS A 37 6.39 1.56 7.09
C LYS A 37 6.41 0.03 6.98
N ASN A 38 6.79 -0.68 8.05
CA ASN A 38 6.79 -2.16 8.05
C ASN A 38 5.40 -2.77 7.89
N LEU A 39 4.41 -2.29 8.66
CA LEU A 39 3.05 -2.81 8.60
C LEU A 39 2.42 -2.56 7.22
N TRP A 40 2.59 -1.35 6.70
CA TRP A 40 2.10 -0.94 5.40
C TRP A 40 2.80 -1.69 4.25
N LEU A 41 4.12 -1.90 4.33
CA LEU A 41 4.86 -2.74 3.37
C LEU A 41 4.38 -4.19 3.37
N ASN A 42 4.07 -4.76 4.54
CA ASN A 42 3.53 -6.12 4.63
C ASN A 42 2.13 -6.26 4.02
N ARG A 43 1.33 -5.18 4.03
CA ARG A 43 0.02 -5.11 3.38
C ARG A 43 0.10 -4.93 1.86
N LEU A 44 1.24 -4.48 1.34
CA LEU A 44 1.44 -4.32 -0.09
C LEU A 44 1.79 -5.64 -0.79
N PRO A 45 1.35 -5.81 -2.05
CA PRO A 45 1.78 -6.93 -2.86
C PRO A 45 3.30 -6.89 -3.05
N VAL A 46 3.90 -8.07 -3.21
CA VAL A 46 5.36 -8.28 -3.13
C VAL A 46 6.14 -7.41 -4.11
N ASN A 47 5.62 -7.22 -5.32
CA ASN A 47 6.16 -6.34 -6.35
C ASN A 47 6.38 -4.89 -5.86
N ILE A 48 5.38 -4.30 -5.21
CA ILE A 48 5.46 -2.92 -4.70
C ILE A 48 6.40 -2.87 -3.50
N ARG A 49 6.26 -3.82 -2.57
CA ARG A 49 7.10 -3.92 -1.36
C ARG A 49 8.58 -4.09 -1.70
N THR A 50 8.94 -4.89 -2.69
CA THR A 50 10.34 -5.12 -3.05
C THR A 50 10.99 -3.82 -3.54
N ILE A 51 10.33 -3.08 -4.45
CA ILE A 51 10.90 -1.83 -4.97
C ILE A 51 11.00 -0.77 -3.86
N LEU A 52 9.96 -0.69 -3.04
CA LEU A 52 9.91 0.22 -1.91
C LEU A 52 10.92 -0.13 -0.82
N SER A 53 11.18 -1.41 -0.53
CA SER A 53 12.15 -1.82 0.49
C SER A 53 13.58 -1.39 0.15
N ILE A 54 13.89 -1.23 -1.14
CA ILE A 54 15.19 -0.75 -1.63
C ILE A 54 15.26 0.79 -1.57
N SER A 55 14.10 1.47 -1.56
CA SER A 55 13.99 2.92 -1.48
C SER A 55 14.11 3.41 -0.04
N SER A 56 15.07 4.32 0.20
CA SER A 56 15.25 5.00 1.49
C SER A 56 14.61 6.40 1.52
N GLU A 57 13.65 6.64 0.63
CA GLU A 57 12.90 7.90 0.53
C GLU A 57 11.98 8.12 1.75
N SER A 58 11.54 9.38 1.90
CA SER A 58 10.54 9.78 2.91
C SER A 58 9.20 9.07 2.73
N LEU A 59 8.43 8.95 3.80
CA LEU A 59 7.12 8.26 3.81
C LEU A 59 6.13 8.84 2.77
N SER A 60 6.21 10.16 2.54
CA SER A 60 5.41 10.86 1.51
C SER A 60 5.77 10.39 0.09
N LYS A 61 7.05 10.25 -0.22
CA LYS A 61 7.51 9.74 -1.52
C LYS A 61 7.27 8.24 -1.69
N PHE A 62 7.38 7.51 -0.58
CA PHE A 62 7.06 6.09 -0.49
C PHE A 62 5.61 5.79 -0.90
N THR A 63 4.68 6.58 -0.37
CA THR A 63 3.25 6.47 -0.68
C THR A 63 2.94 6.87 -2.13
N GLU A 64 3.59 7.90 -2.66
CA GLU A 64 3.47 8.30 -4.07
C GLU A 64 3.97 7.19 -5.03
N MET A 65 5.12 6.58 -4.75
CA MET A 65 5.63 5.45 -5.54
C MET A 65 4.70 4.24 -5.48
N ALA A 66 4.19 3.90 -4.30
CA ALA A 66 3.23 2.81 -4.16
C ALA A 66 1.94 3.06 -4.94
N ASP A 67 1.44 4.30 -4.92
CA ASP A 67 0.23 4.69 -5.64
C ASP A 67 0.40 4.47 -7.14
N ARG A 68 1.50 4.99 -7.69
CA ARG A 68 1.85 4.79 -9.11
C ARG A 68 2.00 3.32 -9.46
N MET A 69 2.76 2.55 -8.67
CA MET A 69 2.95 1.11 -8.96
C MET A 69 1.65 0.33 -8.88
N ARG A 70 0.73 0.71 -7.98
CA ARG A 70 -0.58 0.08 -7.89
C ARG A 70 -1.43 0.41 -9.10
N GLU A 71 -1.40 1.64 -9.60
CA GLU A 71 -2.06 2.03 -10.84
C GLU A 71 -1.50 1.27 -12.05
N TYR A 72 -0.17 1.08 -12.14
CA TYR A 72 0.45 0.26 -13.18
C TYR A 72 -0.01 -1.21 -13.10
N ASN A 73 -0.04 -1.81 -11.91
CA ASN A 73 -0.47 -3.21 -11.75
C ASN A 73 -1.97 -3.40 -12.00
N LEU A 74 -2.80 -2.43 -11.58
CA LEU A 74 -4.25 -2.48 -11.80
C LEU A 74 -4.58 -2.28 -13.29
N GLY A 75 -3.82 -1.43 -13.99
CA GLY A 75 -3.95 -1.22 -15.43
C GLY A 75 -3.67 -2.47 -16.26
N GLU A 76 -2.63 -3.24 -15.91
CA GLU A 76 -2.35 -4.52 -16.58
C GLU A 76 -3.41 -5.60 -16.26
N ALA A 77 -3.85 -5.69 -15.00
CA ALA A 77 -4.88 -6.67 -14.61
C ALA A 77 -6.25 -6.41 -15.26
N ALA A 78 -6.62 -5.14 -15.46
CA ALA A 78 -7.86 -4.77 -16.15
C ALA A 78 -7.81 -5.05 -17.66
N ALA A 79 -6.64 -4.92 -18.29
CA ALA A 79 -6.46 -5.25 -19.71
C ALA A 79 -6.51 -6.77 -19.94
N VAL A 80 -5.94 -7.58 -19.05
CA VAL A 80 -5.97 -9.05 -19.18
C VAL A 80 -7.40 -9.61 -18.99
N LYS A 81 -8.25 -8.97 -18.17
CA LYS A 81 -9.67 -9.37 -18.04
C LYS A 81 -10.55 -9.05 -19.25
N ARG A 82 -10.08 -8.26 -20.23
CA ARG A 82 -10.85 -7.95 -21.47
C ARG A 82 -10.61 -8.94 -22.62
N VAL A 83 -9.83 -9.99 -22.42
CA VAL A 83 -9.80 -11.10 -23.38
C VAL A 83 -10.96 -12.03 -23.04
N LYS A 84 -12.11 -11.81 -23.70
CA LYS A 84 -13.19 -12.79 -23.74
C LYS A 84 -12.63 -14.11 -24.31
N PRO A 85 -12.87 -15.27 -23.69
CA PRO A 85 -12.75 -16.53 -24.42
C PRO A 85 -13.95 -16.58 -25.36
N GLU A 86 -13.73 -16.20 -26.61
CA GLU A 86 -14.70 -16.38 -27.68
C GLU A 86 -14.55 -17.84 -28.13
N TYR A 87 -15.48 -18.68 -27.67
CA TYR A 87 -15.63 -20.07 -28.10
C TYR A 87 -16.58 -20.13 -29.30
#